data_AF-A0A919JFX2-F1
#
_entry.id   AF-A0A919JFX2-F1
#
_cell.length_a   1.000
_cell.length_b   1.000
_cell.length_c   1.000
_cell.angle_alpha   90.00
_cell.angle_beta   90.00
_cell.angle_gamma   90.00
#
_symmetry.space_group_name_H-M   'P 1'
#
loop_
_entity.id
_entity.type
_entity.pdbx_description
1 polymer ?
#
loop_
_entity_poly.entity_id
_entity_poly.type
_entity_poly.pdbx_seq_one_letter_code
_entity_poly.pdbx_strand_id
1 'polypeptide(L)'
;MPDELWLDPDRVAGGGRDLAAAGQHFTAERRGAGNELAALSGGRPWGTDDIGQTFENNYRPIEQQVLLAWEKLGLYVEGLGDAVVETVREATATDHHAAVQVERTYRKRS
;
A
#
# COMPACT_ATOMS: atom_id res chain seq x y z
N MET A 1 17.37 1.04 -30.99
CA MET A 1 15.93 0.83 -30.86
C MET A 1 15.68 0.67 -29.37
N PRO A 2 14.86 1.51 -28.73
CA PRO A 2 14.62 1.36 -27.29
C PRO A 2 13.91 0.02 -27.09
N ASP A 3 14.38 -0.77 -26.13
CA ASP A 3 13.73 -2.00 -25.71
C ASP A 3 12.38 -1.64 -25.11
N GLU A 4 11.31 -1.71 -25.92
CA GLU A 4 9.94 -1.62 -25.42
C GLU A 4 9.71 -2.81 -24.48
N LEU A 5 9.65 -2.51 -23.19
CA LEU A 5 9.26 -3.48 -22.17
C LEU A 5 7.77 -3.78 -22.38
N TRP A 6 7.48 -4.85 -23.14
CA TRP A 6 6.13 -5.40 -23.26
C TRP A 6 5.71 -6.01 -21.92
N LEU A 7 5.14 -5.17 -21.06
CA LEU A 7 4.47 -5.61 -19.84
C LEU A 7 3.06 -6.09 -20.19
N ASP A 8 2.68 -7.25 -19.67
CA ASP A 8 1.31 -7.74 -19.71
C ASP A 8 0.45 -6.87 -18.77
N PRO A 9 -0.47 -6.03 -19.31
CA PRO A 9 -1.25 -5.08 -18.51
C PRO A 9 -2.14 -5.79 -17.48
N ASP A 10 -2.71 -6.94 -17.83
CA ASP A 10 -3.58 -7.69 -16.92
C ASP A 10 -2.77 -8.24 -15.74
N ARG A 11 -1.53 -8.68 -16.00
CA ARG A 11 -0.61 -9.14 -14.96
C ARG A 11 -0.19 -8.01 -14.03
N VAL A 12 0.12 -6.83 -14.56
CA VAL A 12 0.50 -5.66 -13.75
C VAL A 12 -0.68 -5.17 -12.91
N ALA A 13 -1.88 -5.08 -13.50
CA ALA A 13 -3.10 -4.74 -12.77
C ALA A 13 -3.49 -5.80 -11.72
N GLY A 14 -3.21 -7.07 -11.99
CA GLY A 14 -3.30 -8.15 -10.99
C GLY A 14 -2.39 -7.89 -9.80
N GLY A 15 -1.10 -7.66 -10.04
CA GLY A 15 -0.13 -7.36 -8.98
C GLY A 15 -0.45 -6.10 -8.18
N GLY A 16 -0.99 -5.06 -8.84
CA GLY A 16 -1.47 -3.85 -8.16
C GLY A 16 -2.63 -4.14 -7.20
N ARG A 17 -3.61 -4.96 -7.62
CA ARG A 17 -4.71 -5.40 -6.75
C ARG A 17 -4.25 -6.25 -5.57
N ASP A 18 -3.30 -7.16 -5.80
CA ASP A 18 -2.72 -7.98 -4.74
C ASP A 18 -1.99 -7.11 -3.70
N LEU A 19 -1.28 -6.08 -4.18
CA LEU A 19 -0.62 -5.10 -3.30
C LEU A 19 -1.64 -4.28 -2.51
N ALA A 20 -2.71 -3.80 -3.16
CA ALA A 20 -3.79 -3.09 -2.49
C ALA A 20 -4.41 -3.94 -1.36
N ALA A 21 -4.71 -5.20 -1.66
CA ALA A 21 -5.24 -6.16 -0.70
C ALA A 21 -4.27 -6.43 0.46
N ALA A 22 -2.96 -6.52 0.18
CA ALA A 22 -1.95 -6.69 1.22
C ALA A 22 -1.89 -5.47 2.16
N GLY A 23 -1.98 -4.25 1.62
CA GLY A 23 -2.05 -3.01 2.43
C GLY A 23 -3.29 -2.95 3.32
N GLN A 24 -4.45 -3.34 2.77
CA GLN A 24 -5.70 -3.44 3.53
C GLN A 24 -5.60 -4.47 4.66
N HIS A 25 -5.03 -5.64 4.38
CA HIS A 25 -4.79 -6.67 5.40
C HIS A 25 -3.86 -6.15 6.50
N PHE A 26 -2.78 -5.45 6.14
CA PHE A 26 -1.86 -4.86 7.11
C PHE A 26 -2.55 -3.84 8.03
N THR A 27 -3.41 -3.00 7.45
CA THR A 27 -4.22 -2.01 8.20
C THR A 27 -5.26 -2.70 9.09
N ALA A 28 -5.88 -3.79 8.62
CA ALA A 28 -6.83 -4.56 9.41
C ALA A 28 -6.16 -5.20 10.64
N GLU A 29 -5.00 -5.83 10.47
CA GLU A 29 -4.21 -6.39 11.58
C GLU A 29 -3.77 -5.32 12.57
N ARG A 30 -3.37 -4.14 12.07
CA ARG A 30 -3.07 -2.99 12.94
C ARG A 30 -4.29 -2.59 13.78
N ARG A 31 -5.50 -2.59 13.20
CA ARG A 31 -6.75 -2.27 13.93
C ARG A 31 -7.20 -3.39 14.88
N GLY A 32 -6.79 -4.63 14.63
CA GLY A 32 -7.01 -5.78 15.51
C GLY A 32 -5.95 -5.84 16.60
N ALA A 33 -4.89 -6.62 16.33
CA ALA A 33 -3.80 -6.89 17.26
C ALA A 33 -3.12 -5.62 17.77
N GLY A 34 -2.93 -4.61 16.91
CA GLY A 34 -2.30 -3.36 17.34
C GLY A 34 -3.15 -2.55 18.32
N ASN A 35 -4.47 -2.59 18.22
CA ASN A 35 -5.37 -1.93 19.18
C ASN A 35 -5.46 -2.71 20.50
N GLU A 36 -5.46 -4.04 20.43
CA GLU A 36 -5.36 -4.89 21.61
C GLU A 36 -4.07 -4.59 22.39
N LEU A 37 -2.93 -4.52 21.70
CA LEU A 37 -1.66 -4.15 22.30
C LEU A 37 -1.74 -2.76 22.95
N ALA A 38 -2.23 -1.75 22.23
CA ALA A 38 -2.36 -0.39 22.76
C ALA A 38 -3.25 -0.34 24.02
N ALA A 39 -4.33 -1.13 24.05
CA ALA A 39 -5.23 -1.23 25.19
C ALA A 39 -4.56 -1.90 26.40
N LEU A 40 -3.87 -3.04 26.19
CA LEU A 40 -3.11 -3.73 27.24
C LEU A 40 -2.05 -2.83 27.83
N SER A 41 -1.29 -2.17 26.96
CA SER A 41 -0.25 -1.25 27.40
C SER A 41 -0.88 -0.07 28.16
N GLY A 42 -2.05 0.45 27.76
CA GLY A 42 -2.77 1.50 28.50
C GLY A 42 -3.06 1.15 29.97
N GLY A 43 -3.13 -0.14 30.30
CA GLY A 43 -3.24 -0.65 31.68
C GLY A 43 -1.96 -0.57 32.52
N ARG A 44 -0.85 -0.06 31.97
CA ARG A 44 0.47 0.04 32.61
C ARG A 44 0.92 -1.31 33.21
N PRO A 45 1.15 -2.33 32.37
CA PRO A 45 1.31 -3.72 32.79
C PRO A 45 2.59 -3.98 33.62
N TRP A 46 3.50 -3.01 33.67
CA TRP A 46 4.82 -3.15 34.29
C TRP A 46 4.85 -2.87 35.80
N GLY A 47 3.71 -2.50 36.41
CA GLY A 47 3.65 -2.12 37.81
C GLY A 47 3.98 -0.65 38.05
N THR A 48 3.85 -0.20 39.30
CA THR A 48 4.01 1.21 39.71
C THR A 48 5.31 1.48 40.47
N ASP A 49 6.14 0.46 40.68
CA ASP A 49 7.45 0.59 41.31
C ASP A 49 8.47 1.24 40.35
N ASP A 50 9.66 1.53 40.85
CA ASP A 50 10.70 2.22 40.07
C ASP A 50 11.13 1.41 38.83
N ILE A 51 11.12 0.08 38.94
CA ILE A 51 11.42 -0.83 37.82
C ILE A 51 10.31 -0.73 36.77
N GLY A 52 9.05 -0.85 37.17
CA GLY A 52 7.89 -0.74 36.29
C GLY A 52 7.80 0.61 35.58
N GLN A 53 8.07 1.70 36.30
CA GLN A 53 8.14 3.04 35.70
C GLN A 53 9.28 3.15 34.69
N THR A 54 10.44 2.57 34.98
CA THR A 54 11.57 2.55 34.04
C THR A 54 11.22 1.78 32.77
N PHE A 55 10.56 0.62 32.87
CA PHE A 55 10.08 -0.12 31.70
C PHE A 55 9.07 0.70 30.90
N GLU A 56 8.07 1.27 31.56
CA GLU A 56 7.03 2.10 30.93
C GLU A 56 7.65 3.25 30.14
N ASN A 57 8.59 3.98 30.74
CA ASN A 57 9.24 5.14 30.12
C ASN A 57 10.06 4.78 28.86
N ASN A 58 10.66 3.59 28.84
CA ASN A 58 11.45 3.13 27.70
C ASN A 58 10.60 2.43 26.63
N TYR A 59 9.59 1.67 27.04
CA TYR A 59 8.74 0.88 26.15
C TYR A 59 7.71 1.73 25.41
N ARG A 60 7.01 2.63 26.13
CA ARG A 60 5.87 3.39 25.61
C ARG A 60 6.17 4.15 24.31
N PRO A 61 7.30 4.89 24.20
CA PRO A 61 7.57 5.66 22.99
C PRO A 61 7.83 4.75 21.78
N ILE A 62 8.49 3.60 22.01
CA ILE A 62 8.81 2.63 20.95
C ILE A 62 7.54 1.96 20.45
N GLU A 63 6.67 1.52 21.36
CA GLU A 63 5.36 0.95 21.03
C GLU A 63 4.56 1.91 20.14
N GLN A 64 4.43 3.17 20.55
CA GLN A 64 3.70 4.18 19.78
C GLN A 64 4.28 4.40 18.38
N GLN A 65 5.62 4.43 18.26
CA GLN A 65 6.29 4.56 16.97
C GLN A 65 6.04 3.35 16.06
N VAL A 66 6.11 2.14 16.60
CA VAL A 66 5.82 0.90 15.86
C VAL A 66 4.37 0.87 15.40
N LEU A 67 3.43 1.18 16.28
CA LEU A 67 2.01 1.22 15.96
C LEU A 67 1.68 2.26 14.89
N LEU A 68 2.34 3.43 14.91
CA LEU A 68 2.20 4.45 13.88
C LEU A 68 2.85 4.02 12.55
N ALA A 69 4.04 3.42 12.60
CA ALA A 69 4.74 2.94 11.41
C ALA A 69 3.95 1.84 10.70
N TRP A 70 3.37 0.91 11.47
CA TRP A 70 2.51 -0.15 10.95
C TRP A 70 1.32 0.44 10.17
N GLU A 71 0.58 1.39 10.75
CA GLU A 71 -0.53 2.05 10.07
C GLU A 71 -0.09 2.72 8.76
N LYS A 72 1.03 3.46 8.79
CA LYS A 72 1.56 4.12 7.60
C LYS A 72 1.98 3.15 6.51
N LEU A 73 2.59 2.01 6.88
CA LEU A 73 2.99 0.99 5.92
C LEU A 73 1.77 0.37 5.23
N GLY A 74 0.71 0.07 5.98
CA GLY A 74 -0.54 -0.45 5.40
C GLY A 74 -1.14 0.51 4.36
N LEU A 75 -1.28 1.79 4.74
CA LEU A 75 -1.80 2.83 3.84
C LEU A 75 -0.91 3.06 2.60
N TYR A 76 0.41 3.03 2.78
CA TYR A 76 1.35 3.23 1.68
C TYR A 76 1.31 2.07 0.67
N VAL A 77 1.28 0.84 1.18
CA VAL A 77 1.18 -0.37 0.34
C VAL A 77 -0.15 -0.40 -0.40
N GLU A 78 -1.25 -0.06 0.28
CA GLU A 78 -2.58 0.05 -0.34
C GLU A 78 -2.57 1.07 -1.48
N GLY A 79 -2.13 2.29 -1.20
CA GLY A 79 -2.09 3.37 -2.19
C GLY A 79 -1.14 3.09 -3.36
N LEU A 80 -0.04 2.37 -3.13
CA LEU A 80 0.85 1.94 -4.22
C LEU A 80 0.14 0.94 -5.15
N GLY A 81 -0.65 0.02 -4.59
CA GLY A 81 -1.46 -0.91 -5.37
C GLY A 81 -2.48 -0.21 -6.25
N ASP A 82 -3.22 0.73 -5.67
CA ASP A 82 -4.20 1.56 -6.39
C ASP A 82 -3.55 2.38 -7.51
N ALA A 83 -2.40 3.00 -7.23
CA ALA A 83 -1.66 3.79 -8.22
C ALA A 83 -1.18 2.95 -9.41
N VAL A 84 -0.75 1.71 -9.16
CA VAL A 84 -0.35 0.77 -10.23
C VAL A 84 -1.54 0.42 -11.12
N VAL A 85 -2.69 0.10 -10.52
CA VAL A 85 -3.91 -0.24 -11.28
C VAL A 85 -4.36 0.93 -12.16
N GLU A 86 -4.38 2.15 -11.61
CA GLU A 86 -4.78 3.33 -12.38
C GLU A 86 -3.79 3.64 -13.50
N THR A 87 -2.48 3.50 -13.24
CA THR A 87 -1.45 3.71 -14.26
C THR A 87 -1.61 2.74 -15.44
N VAL A 88 -1.88 1.45 -15.18
CA VAL A 88 -2.12 0.46 -16.25
C VAL A 88 -3.35 0.82 -17.07
N ARG A 89 -4.42 1.26 -16.39
CA ARG A 89 -5.66 1.67 -17.05
C ARG A 89 -5.44 2.87 -17.96
N GLU A 90 -4.73 3.90 -17.48
CA GLU A 90 -4.41 5.10 -18.26
C GLU A 90 -3.50 4.79 -19.45
N ALA A 91 -2.47 3.97 -19.26
CA ALA A 91 -1.57 3.54 -20.32
C ALA A 91 -2.33 2.77 -21.42
N THR A 92 -3.14 1.78 -21.04
CA THR A 92 -3.92 0.96 -21.99
C THR A 92 -4.94 1.81 -22.76
N ALA A 93 -5.60 2.77 -22.09
CA ALA A 93 -6.51 3.70 -22.75
C ALA A 93 -5.78 4.58 -23.76
N THR A 94 -4.60 5.09 -23.41
CA THR A 94 -3.75 5.90 -24.28
C THR A 94 -3.32 5.12 -25.53
N ASP A 95 -2.88 3.88 -25.37
CA ASP A 95 -2.48 3.00 -26.48
C ASP A 95 -3.65 2.71 -27.42
N HIS A 96 -4.83 2.43 -26.88
CA HIS A 96 -6.04 2.23 -27.68
C HIS A 96 -6.41 3.49 -28.48
N HIS A 97 -6.33 4.67 -27.86
CA HIS A 97 -6.59 5.94 -28.54
C HIS A 97 -5.59 6.20 -29.68
N ALA A 98 -4.30 5.92 -29.46
CA ALA A 98 -3.27 6.06 -30.47
C ALA A 98 -3.51 5.10 -31.66
N ALA A 99 -3.84 3.83 -31.38
CA ALA A 99 -4.13 2.83 -32.41
C ALA A 99 -5.30 3.25 -33.32
N VAL A 100 -6.39 3.74 -32.74
CA VAL A 100 -7.56 4.23 -33.51
C VAL A 100 -7.21 5.43 -34.39
N GLN A 101 -6.37 6.36 -33.90
CA GLN A 101 -5.95 7.52 -34.69
C GLN A 101 -5.06 7.13 -35.88
N VAL A 102 -4.15 6.18 -35.68
CA VAL A 102 -3.29 5.65 -36.76
C VAL A 102 -4.16 4.97 -37.82
N GLU A 103 -5.08 4.09 -37.43
CA GLU A 103 -5.98 3.39 -38.36
C GLU A 103 -6.80 4.38 -39.21
N ARG A 104 -7.38 5.42 -38.58
CA ARG A 104 -8.13 6.47 -39.28
C ARG A 104 -7.29 7.25 -40.28
N THR A 105 -6.03 7.53 -39.93
CA THR A 105 -5.11 8.30 -40.78
C THR A 105 -4.68 7.49 -42.00
N TYR A 106 -4.40 6.20 -41.82
CA TYR A 106 -4.07 5.29 -42.92
C TYR A 106 -5.28 5.02 -43.83
N ARG A 107 -6.47 4.84 -43.27
CA ARG A 107 -7.71 4.65 -44.05
C ARG A 107 -8.09 5.87 -44.91
N LYS A 108 -7.75 7.10 -44.49
CA LYS A 108 -7.97 8.32 -45.29
C LYS A 108 -6.95 8.55 -46.42
N ARG A 109 -5.83 7.83 -46.40
CA ARG A 109 -4.75 7.95 -47.41
C ARG A 109 -4.79 6.86 -48.49
N SER A 110 -5.65 5.84 -48.32
CA SER A 110 -5.97 4.81 -49.31
C SER A 110 -7.21 5.19 -50.10
#